data_AF-F8X558-F1
#
_entry.id   AF-F8X558-F1
#
_cell.length_a   1.000
_cell.length_b   1.000
_cell.length_c   1.000
_cell.angle_alpha   90.00
_cell.angle_beta   90.00
_cell.angle_gamma   90.00
#
_symmetry.space_group_name_H-M   'P 1'
#
loop_
_entity.id
_entity.type
_entity.pdbx_description
1 polymer ?
#
loop_
_entity_poly.entity_id
_entity_poly.type
_entity_poly.pdbx_seq_one_letter_code
_entity_poly.pdbx_strand_id
1 'polypeptide(L)' 'MKAYEVLLLAKPALEKLADVGVSPKDIQHLEMFNDYMNLKSEGHKVAYIEAYLCDQYNISERRFYQIIKNMCKDL' A
#
# COMPACT_ATOMS: atom_id res chain seq x y z
N MET A 1 -0.65 7.10 26.20
CA MET A 1 -0.48 7.86 24.95
C MET A 1 -1.81 8.36 24.47
N LYS A 2 -1.91 9.65 24.15
CA LYS A 2 -3.05 10.26 23.46
C LYS A 2 -2.80 10.27 21.95
N ALA A 3 -3.87 10.31 21.15
CA ALA A 3 -3.75 10.44 19.69
C ALA A 3 -2.88 11.64 19.26
N TYR A 4 -2.99 12.76 19.99
CA TYR A 4 -2.14 13.94 19.80
C TYR A 4 -0.63 13.63 19.89
N GLU A 5 -0.22 12.81 20.85
CA GLU A 5 1.19 12.48 21.07
C GLU A 5 1.72 11.60 19.94
N VAL A 6 0.92 10.63 19.46
CA VAL A 6 1.26 9.80 18.30
C VAL A 6 1.35 10.64 17.02
N LEU A 7 0.43 11.58 16.83
CA LEU A 7 0.47 12.51 15.70
C LEU A 7 1.71 13.41 15.76
N LEU A 8 2.09 13.91 16.93
CA LEU A 8 3.30 14.71 17.10
C LEU A 8 4.55 13.91 16.73
N LEU A 9 4.64 12.65 17.16
CA LEU A 9 5.75 11.74 16.85
C LEU A 9 5.82 11.40 15.35
N ALA A 10 4.68 11.14 14.72
CA ALA A 10 4.60 10.74 13.32
C ALA A 10 4.56 11.90 12.33
N LYS A 11 4.47 13.16 12.82
CA LYS A 11 4.21 14.36 12.00
C LYS A 11 5.05 14.44 10.72
N PRO A 12 6.40 14.30 10.74
CA PRO A 12 7.20 14.44 9.53
C PRO A 12 6.90 13.37 8.47
N ALA A 13 6.57 12.14 8.90
CA ALA A 13 6.22 11.06 7.98
C ALA A 13 4.82 11.29 7.39
N LEU A 14 3.86 11.71 8.23
CA LEU A 14 2.49 12.00 7.80
C LEU A 14 2.43 13.18 6.82
N GLU A 15 3.26 14.21 7.01
CA GLU A 15 3.38 15.34 6.08
C GLU A 15 3.87 14.87 4.71
N LYS A 16 4.93 14.07 4.64
CA LYS A 16 5.42 13.49 3.37
C LYS A 16 4.38 12.63 2.67
N LEU A 17 3.66 11.79 3.41
CA LEU A 17 2.57 10.98 2.85
C LEU A 17 1.43 11.86 2.33
N ALA A 18 1.09 12.93 3.04
CA ALA A 18 0.06 13.87 2.63
C ALA A 18 0.43 14.62 1.34
N ASP A 19 1.69 15.03 1.19
CA ASP A 19 2.20 15.74 0.00
C ASP A 19 2.01 14.92 -1.28
N VAL A 20 2.16 13.59 -1.19
CA VAL A 20 1.94 12.68 -2.32
C VAL A 20 0.52 12.13 -2.38
N GLY A 21 -0.35 12.50 -1.44
CA GLY A 21 -1.73 12.03 -1.35
C GLY A 21 -1.84 10.52 -1.05
N VAL A 22 -1.00 10.01 -0.16
CA VAL A 22 -1.08 8.66 0.42
C VAL A 22 -1.71 8.75 1.81
N SER A 23 -2.67 7.87 2.11
CA SER A 23 -3.36 7.89 3.39
C SER A 23 -2.61 7.03 4.41
N PRO A 24 -2.54 7.42 5.70
CA PRO A 24 -2.08 6.53 6.76
C PRO A 24 -2.92 5.24 6.86
N LYS A 25 -4.18 5.26 6.38
CA LYS A 25 -5.03 4.06 6.29
C LYS A 25 -4.53 3.03 5.28
N ASP A 26 -3.63 3.41 4.38
CA ASP A 26 -3.05 2.48 3.42
C ASP A 26 -2.12 1.46 4.10
N ILE A 27 -1.75 1.67 5.38
CA ILE A 27 -0.99 0.71 6.20
C ILE A 27 -1.62 -0.71 6.22
N GLN A 28 -2.94 -0.81 6.12
CA GLN A 28 -3.66 -2.08 6.09
C GLN A 28 -3.37 -2.93 4.82
N HIS A 29 -2.75 -2.33 3.80
CA HIS A 29 -2.40 -3.00 2.54
C HIS A 29 -0.91 -3.32 2.43
N LEU A 30 -0.12 -3.10 3.49
CA LEU A 30 1.33 -3.33 3.46
C LEU A 30 1.69 -4.78 3.16
N GLU A 31 0.98 -5.75 3.76
CA GLU A 31 1.24 -7.18 3.52
C GLU A 31 1.01 -7.55 2.06
N MET A 32 -0.15 -7.18 1.52
CA MET A 32 -0.49 -7.41 0.11
C MET A 32 0.50 -6.73 -0.85
N PHE A 33 0.96 -5.52 -0.52
CA PHE A 33 1.96 -4.83 -1.33
C PHE A 33 3.33 -5.53 -1.27
N ASN A 34 3.71 -6.07 -0.11
CA ASN A 34 4.94 -6.85 0.04
C ASN A 34 4.90 -8.12 -0.82
N ASP A 35 3.77 -8.85 -0.80
CA ASP A 35 3.57 -10.03 -1.63
C ASP A 35 3.60 -9.68 -3.13
N TYR A 36 2.99 -8.56 -3.52
CA TYR A 36 3.11 -8.04 -4.88
C TYR A 36 4.58 -7.79 -5.27
N MET A 37 5.37 -7.17 -4.40
CA MET A 37 6.79 -6.90 -4.66
C MET A 37 7.60 -8.18 -4.78
N ASN A 38 7.34 -9.18 -3.93
CA ASN A 38 7.98 -10.49 -3.98
C ASN A 38 7.67 -11.22 -5.30
N LEU A 39 6.38 -11.40 -5.61
CA LEU A 39 5.95 -12.08 -6.83
C LEU A 39 6.45 -11.37 -8.10
N LYS A 40 6.50 -10.03 -8.08
CA LYS A 40 7.06 -9.24 -9.18
C LYS A 40 8.57 -9.46 -9.32
N SER A 41 9.30 -9.57 -8.20
CA SER A 41 10.74 -9.84 -8.21
C SER A 41 11.09 -11.24 -8.74
N GLU A 42 10.17 -12.20 -8.56
CA GLU A 42 10.27 -13.56 -9.10
C GLU A 42 9.95 -13.65 -10.60
N GLY A 43 9.51 -12.53 -11.21
CA GLY A 43 9.23 -12.45 -12.64
C GLY A 43 7.82 -12.89 -13.05
N HIS A 44 6.90 -13.04 -12.09
CA HIS A 44 5.51 -13.35 -12.41
C HIS A 44 4.83 -12.23 -13.21
N LYS A 45 3.94 -12.62 -14.13
CA LYS A 45 3.15 -11.66 -14.93
C LYS A 45 2.16 -10.91 -14.03
N VAL A 46 2.01 -9.60 -14.22
CA VAL A 46 1.12 -8.76 -13.40
C VAL A 46 -0.33 -9.29 -13.36
N ALA A 47 -0.86 -9.77 -14.48
CA ALA A 47 -2.21 -10.35 -14.52
C ALA A 47 -2.38 -11.59 -13.61
N TYR A 48 -1.32 -12.39 -13.44
CA TYR A 48 -1.32 -13.51 -12.49
C TYR A 48 -1.27 -13.00 -11.05
N ILE A 49 -0.39 -12.03 -10.77
CA ILE A 49 -0.24 -11.44 -9.44
C ILE A 49 -1.56 -10.78 -8.99
N GLU A 50 -2.22 -10.07 -9.89
CA GLU A 50 -3.54 -9.48 -9.67
C GLU A 50 -4.58 -10.54 -9.30
N ALA A 51 -4.76 -11.56 -10.14
CA ALA A 51 -5.75 -12.60 -9.88
C ALA A 51 -5.49 -13.32 -8.55
N TYR A 52 -4.21 -13.63 -8.27
CA TYR A 52 -3.81 -14.26 -7.02
C TYR A 52 -4.10 -13.37 -5.80
N LEU A 53 -3.64 -12.11 -5.80
CA LEU A 53 -3.79 -11.24 -4.64
C LEU A 53 -5.23 -10.72 -4.44
N CYS A 54 -6.01 -10.58 -5.51
CA CYS A 54 -7.45 -10.30 -5.41
C CYS A 54 -8.20 -11.42 -4.69
N ASP A 55 -7.88 -12.68 -4.98
CA ASP A 55 -8.44 -13.85 -4.30
C ASP A 55 -7.95 -13.94 -2.85
N GLN A 56 -6.63 -13.92 -2.63
CA GLN A 56 -6.03 -14.08 -1.29
C GLN A 56 -6.45 -12.99 -0.29
N TYR A 57 -6.56 -11.75 -0.73
CA TYR A 57 -6.94 -10.62 0.13
C TYR A 57 -8.42 -10.23 0.03
N ASN A 58 -9.21 -10.97 -0.77
CA ASN A 58 -10.63 -10.69 -1.02
C ASN A 58 -10.88 -9.22 -1.43
N ILE A 59 -10.13 -8.74 -2.41
CA ILE A 59 -10.24 -7.39 -2.96
C ILE A 59 -10.59 -7.43 -4.45
N SER A 60 -11.19 -6.35 -4.94
CA SER A 60 -11.43 -6.21 -6.39
C SER A 60 -10.17 -5.83 -7.15
N GLU A 61 -10.12 -6.17 -8.43
CA GLU A 61 -9.10 -5.74 -9.40
C GLU A 61 -8.86 -4.22 -9.36
N ARG A 62 -9.96 -3.44 -9.34
CA ARG A 62 -9.88 -1.99 -9.18
C ARG A 62 -9.15 -1.59 -7.91
N ARG A 63 -9.42 -2.27 -6.79
CA ARG A 63 -8.78 -1.99 -5.50
C ARG A 63 -7.32 -2.40 -5.52
N PHE A 64 -6.97 -3.53 -6.13
CA PHE A 64 -5.59 -3.96 -6.37
C PHE A 64 -4.79 -2.86 -7.06
N TYR A 65 -5.22 -2.39 -8.24
CA TYR A 65 -4.49 -1.35 -8.97
C TYR A 65 -4.43 -0.02 -8.20
N GLN A 66 -5.45 0.32 -7.42
CA GLN A 66 -5.42 1.52 -6.58
C GLN A 66 -4.35 1.42 -5.49
N ILE A 67 -4.21 0.25 -4.84
CA ILE A 67 -3.18 0.02 -3.81
C ILE A 67 -1.79 0.15 -4.43
N ILE A 68 -1.53 -0.54 -5.54
CA ILE A 68 -0.23 -0.49 -6.22
C ILE A 68 0.10 0.96 -6.63
N LYS A 69 -0.87 1.67 -7.22
CA LYS A 69 -0.69 3.07 -7.61
C LYS A 69 -0.34 3.97 -6.42
N ASN A 70 -0.97 3.78 -5.27
CA ASN A 70 -0.72 4.60 -4.09
C ASN A 70 0.67 4.32 -3.49
N MET A 71 1.05 3.04 -3.39
CA MET A 71 2.31 2.63 -2.76
C MET A 71 3.54 2.86 -3.64
N CYS A 72 3.38 2.94 -4.96
CA CYS A 72 4.47 3.25 -5.89
C CYS A 72 4.67 4.75 -6.15
N LYS A 73 4.04 5.65 -5.38
CA LYS A 73 4.29 7.09 -5.52
C LYS A 73 5.65 7.46 -4.93
N ASP A 74 6.41 8.26 -5.66
CA ASP A 74 7.68 8.83 -5.19
C ASP A 74 7.43 9.88 -4.10
N LEU A 75 8.24 9.86 -3.03
CA LEU A 75 8.23 10.81 -1.90
C LEU A 75 9.18 12.00 -2.13
#